data_AF-A0A1F8Q201-F1
#
_entry.id   AF-A0A1F8Q201-F1
#
_cell.length_a   1.000
_cell.length_b   1.000
_cell.length_c   1.000
_cell.angle_alpha   90.00
_cell.angle_beta   90.00
_cell.angle_gamma   90.00
#
_symmetry.space_group_name_H-M   'P 1'
#
loop_
_entity.id
_entity.type
_entity.pdbx_description
1 polymer ?
#
loop_
_entity_poly.entity_id
_entity_poly.type
_entity_poly.pdbx_seq_one_letter_code
_entity_poly.pdbx_strand_id
1 'polypeptide(L)'
;MRLSKPVKVIIGVFTAWELISPFLYFALWFFFMSSIFYSAETNTPPEDYIFPIFFLPFMFLIFCNSFLQLGLRFFYLSHIILNKTANDIIRVVLGISIFIFSPIAMPIYYFIFIWPEKPPTWALATNPVQAGTSPQGE
;
A
#
# COMPACT_ATOMS: atom_id res chain seq x y z
N MET A 1 16.53 -5.26 -5.41
CA MET A 1 17.18 -6.13 -4.39
C MET A 1 16.46 -7.46 -4.34
N ARG A 2 17.13 -8.56 -3.97
CA ARG A 2 16.44 -9.83 -3.71
C ARG A 2 16.05 -9.91 -2.24
N LEU A 3 14.75 -9.99 -1.98
CA LEU A 3 14.20 -10.12 -0.63
C LEU A 3 14.02 -11.61 -0.29
N SER A 4 14.24 -11.96 0.99
CA SER A 4 13.95 -13.30 1.48
C SER A 4 12.44 -13.55 1.49
N LYS A 5 12.03 -14.83 1.33
CA LYS A 5 10.62 -15.24 1.38
C LYS A 5 9.86 -14.70 2.62
N PRO A 6 10.37 -14.79 3.87
CA PRO A 6 9.64 -14.29 5.02
C PRO A 6 9.42 -12.77 4.97
N VAL A 7 10.41 -12.00 4.52
CA VAL A 7 10.28 -10.54 4.37
C VAL A 7 9.22 -10.19 3.33
N LYS A 8 9.18 -10.92 2.20
CA LYS A 8 8.13 -10.72 1.18
C LYS A 8 6.74 -10.90 1.79
N VAL A 9 6.53 -11.96 2.57
CA VAL A 9 5.22 -12.24 3.20
C VAL A 9 4.83 -11.12 4.16
N ILE A 10 5.74 -10.69 5.05
CA ILE A 10 5.47 -9.60 6.01
C ILE A 10 5.07 -8.31 5.29
N ILE A 11 5.84 -7.91 4.28
CA ILE A 11 5.52 -6.73 3.47
C ILE A 11 4.17 -6.89 2.77
N GLY A 12 3.85 -8.09 2.28
CA GLY A 12 2.56 -8.40 1.67
C GLY A 12 1.40 -8.23 2.62
N VAL A 13 1.52 -8.74 3.86
CA VAL A 13 0.50 -8.58 4.91
C VAL A 13 0.30 -7.11 5.24
N PHE A 14 1.37 -6.34 5.43
CA PHE A 14 1.25 -4.89 5.70
C PHE A 14 0.65 -4.12 4.51
N THR A 15 0.96 -4.53 3.28
CA THR A 15 0.38 -3.93 2.08
C THR A 15 -1.10 -4.26 1.93
N ALA A 16 -1.50 -5.49 2.27
CA ALA A 16 -2.91 -5.88 2.33
C ALA A 16 -3.66 -5.12 3.43
N TRP A 17 -3.02 -4.91 4.58
CA TRP A 17 -3.57 -4.08 5.65
C TRP A 17 -3.82 -2.64 5.17
N GLU A 18 -2.90 -2.03 4.43
CA GLU A 18 -3.11 -0.70 3.84
C GLU A 18 -4.28 -0.62 2.85
N LEU A 19 -4.55 -1.71 2.14
CA LEU A 19 -5.70 -1.78 1.25
C LEU A 19 -7.02 -1.92 2.03
N ILE A 20 -7.00 -2.64 3.16
CA ILE A 20 -8.19 -2.96 3.95
C ILE A 20 -8.51 -1.84 4.97
N SER A 21 -7.51 -1.17 5.52
CA SER A 21 -7.67 -0.21 6.61
C SER A 21 -8.61 0.96 6.30
N PRO A 22 -8.70 1.52 5.07
CA PRO A 22 -9.68 2.57 4.77
C PRO A 22 -11.12 2.09 4.93
N PHE A 23 -11.41 0.85 4.52
CA PHE A 23 -12.74 0.25 4.66
C PHE A 23 -13.07 -0.03 6.12
N LEU A 24 -12.08 -0.51 6.90
CA LEU A 24 -12.24 -0.70 8.33
C LEU A 24 -12.52 0.63 9.04
N TYR A 25 -11.79 1.70 8.71
CA TYR A 25 -12.01 3.02 9.30
C TYR A 25 -13.36 3.60 8.93
N PHE A 26 -13.80 3.39 7.69
CA PHE A 26 -15.14 3.76 7.26
C PHE A 26 -16.20 3.03 8.09
N ALA A 27 -16.10 1.70 8.21
CA ALA A 27 -17.04 0.91 9.02
C ALA A 27 -17.06 1.34 10.50
N LEU A 28 -15.88 1.56 11.10
CA LEU A 28 -15.75 2.04 12.48
C LEU A 28 -16.33 3.45 12.66
N TRP A 29 -16.18 4.33 11.66
CA TRP A 29 -16.78 5.65 11.67
C TRP A 29 -18.31 5.59 11.64
N PHE A 30 -18.90 4.75 10.79
CA PHE A 30 -20.35 4.54 10.77
C PHE A 30 -20.87 3.98 12.10
N PHE A 31 -20.15 3.02 12.67
CA PHE A 31 -20.48 2.48 13.97
C PHE A 31 -20.44 3.57 15.06
N PHE A 32 -19.39 4.39 15.08
CA PHE A 32 -19.25 5.51 16.01
C PHE A 32 -20.34 6.58 15.84
N MET A 33 -20.70 6.92 14.61
CA MET A 33 -21.80 7.86 14.36
C MET A 33 -23.13 7.29 14.83
N SER A 34 -23.37 6.00 14.58
CA SER A 34 -24.58 5.31 15.03
C SER A 34 -24.69 5.29 16.56
N SER A 35 -23.58 5.09 17.27
CA SER A 35 -23.58 5.11 18.74
C SER A 35 -23.86 6.52 19.31
N ILE A 36 -23.37 7.59 18.66
CA ILE A 36 -23.71 8.96 19.06
C ILE A 36 -25.21 9.23 18.93
N PHE A 37 -25.83 8.85 17.82
CA PHE A 37 -27.28 9.03 17.63
C PHE A 37 -28.08 8.28 18.69
N TYR A 38 -27.69 7.04 19.01
CA TYR A 38 -28.33 6.25 20.07
C TYR A 38 -28.17 6.86 21.47
N SER A 39 -26.99 7.39 21.80
CA SER A 39 -26.78 8.08 23.08
C SER A 39 -27.61 9.36 23.21
N ALA A 40 -27.78 10.11 22.12
CA ALA A 40 -28.64 11.28 22.10
C ALA A 40 -30.11 10.93 22.36
N GLU A 41 -30.60 9.82 21.80
CA GLU A 41 -31.97 9.34 22.04
C GLU A 41 -32.18 8.89 23.49
N THR A 42 -31.18 8.25 24.09
CA THR A 42 -31.28 7.69 25.45
C THR A 42 -30.89 8.67 26.56
N ASN A 43 -30.53 9.93 26.23
CA ASN A 43 -29.98 10.92 27.16
C ASN A 43 -28.80 10.38 28.00
N THR A 44 -28.02 9.45 27.42
CA THR A 44 -26.81 8.94 28.07
C THR A 44 -25.62 9.82 27.70
N PRO A 45 -24.81 10.28 28.67
CA PRO A 45 -23.62 11.08 28.37
C PRO A 45 -22.64 10.26 27.51
N PRO A 46 -22.24 10.76 26.32
CA PRO A 46 -21.30 10.04 25.45
C PRO A 46 -19.91 9.83 26.09
N GLU A 47 -19.58 10.71 27.04
CA GLU A 47 -18.31 10.74 27.76
C GLU A 47 -18.06 9.53 28.67
N ASP A 48 -19.12 8.91 29.18
CA ASP A 48 -18.99 7.80 30.14
C ASP A 48 -18.60 6.47 29.48
N TYR A 49 -18.95 6.26 28.20
CA TYR A 49 -18.77 4.97 27.52
C TYR A 49 -18.21 5.07 26.11
N ILE A 50 -18.65 6.03 25.29
CA ILE A 50 -18.26 6.09 23.87
C ILE A 50 -16.80 6.59 23.74
N PHE A 51 -16.44 7.61 24.52
CA PHE A 51 -15.13 8.24 24.39
C PHE A 51 -13.95 7.34 24.82
N PRO A 52 -13.92 6.75 26.03
CA PRO A 52 -12.79 5.93 26.46
C PRO A 52 -12.70 4.58 25.73
N ILE A 53 -13.84 3.97 25.37
CA ILE A 53 -13.89 2.62 24.81
C ILE A 53 -13.67 2.63 23.29
N PHE A 54 -14.20 3.63 22.58
CA PHE A 54 -14.13 3.65 21.11
C PHE A 54 -13.18 4.71 20.58
N PHE A 55 -13.28 5.96 21.06
CA PHE A 55 -12.51 7.04 20.47
C PHE A 55 -11.00 6.88 20.71
N LEU A 56 -10.58 6.58 21.94
CA LEU A 56 -9.15 6.50 22.28
C LEU A 56 -8.43 5.33 21.59
N PRO A 57 -8.95 4.08 21.59
CA PRO A 57 -8.34 2.98 20.83
C PRO A 57 -8.36 3.22 19.32
N PHE A 58 -9.40 3.86 18.79
CA PHE A 58 -9.49 4.20 17.36
C PHE A 58 -8.43 5.23 16.96
N MET A 59 -8.25 6.30 17.74
CA MET A 59 -7.18 7.27 17.51
C MET A 59 -5.80 6.64 17.59
N PHE A 60 -5.58 5.75 18.57
CA PHE A 60 -4.33 5.01 18.69
C PHE A 60 -4.08 4.11 17.46
N LEU A 61 -5.11 3.41 16.97
CA LEU A 61 -5.03 2.58 15.76
C LEU A 61 -4.66 3.41 14.52
N ILE A 62 -5.28 4.59 14.35
CA ILE A 62 -4.96 5.51 13.25
C ILE A 62 -3.52 6.00 13.35
N PHE A 63 -3.07 6.33 14.56
CA PHE A 63 -1.69 6.74 14.82
C PHE A 63 -0.71 5.65 14.42
N CYS A 64 -0.88 4.42 14.90
CA CYS A 64 -0.04 3.28 14.52
C CYS A 64 -0.05 3.03 13.01
N ASN A 65 -1.21 3.10 12.37
CA ASN A 65 -1.34 2.93 10.93
C ASN A 65 -0.60 4.02 10.15
N SER A 66 -0.55 5.25 10.66
CA SER A 66 0.18 6.34 10.02
C SER A 66 1.68 6.08 9.96
N PHE A 67 2.27 5.50 11.01
CA PHE A 67 3.67 5.04 10.98
C PHE A 67 3.88 3.87 10.05
N LEU A 68 2.95 2.91 10.01
CA LEU A 68 3.01 1.79 9.09
C LEU A 68 2.99 2.27 7.63
N GLN A 69 2.07 3.18 7.28
CA GLN A 69 2.01 3.81 5.96
C GLN A 69 3.33 4.46 5.59
N LEU A 70 3.88 5.25 6.51
CA LEU A 70 5.12 5.97 6.27
C LEU A 70 6.28 5.00 6.03
N GLY A 71 6.40 3.97 6.87
CA GLY A 71 7.41 2.92 6.73
C GLY A 71 7.29 2.15 5.42
N LEU A 72 6.07 1.77 5.03
CA LEU A 72 5.82 1.12 3.74
C LEU A 72 6.17 2.03 2.56
N ARG A 73 5.75 3.29 2.58
CA ARG A 73 6.08 4.24 1.50
C ARG A 73 7.57 4.39 1.31
N PHE A 74 8.33 4.54 2.40
CA PHE A 74 9.79 4.58 2.32
C PHE A 74 10.36 3.28 1.75
N PHE A 75 9.91 2.12 2.24
CA PHE A 75 10.34 0.83 1.73
C PHE A 75 10.08 0.67 0.23
N TYR A 76 8.87 0.96 -0.25
CA TYR A 76 8.48 0.82 -1.66
C TYR A 76 9.27 1.79 -2.55
N LEU A 77 9.44 3.05 -2.14
CA LEU A 77 10.25 4.02 -2.87
C LEU A 77 11.72 3.59 -2.94
N SER A 78 12.31 3.17 -1.82
CA SER A 78 13.67 2.63 -1.82
C SER A 78 13.80 1.41 -2.72
N HIS A 79 12.81 0.52 -2.72
CA HIS A 79 12.82 -0.65 -3.60
C HIS A 79 12.77 -0.25 -5.08
N ILE A 80 11.93 0.73 -5.46
CA ILE A 80 11.86 1.27 -6.83
C ILE A 80 13.19 1.87 -7.27
N ILE A 81 13.80 2.70 -6.42
CA ILE A 81 15.06 3.40 -6.71
C ILE A 81 16.21 2.39 -6.86
N LEU A 82 16.25 1.36 -6.01
CA LEU A 82 17.31 0.36 -6.04
C LEU A 82 17.07 -0.75 -7.07
N ASN A 83 15.87 -0.84 -7.66
CA ASN A 83 15.55 -1.87 -8.63
C ASN A 83 15.97 -1.46 -10.06
N LYS A 84 17.20 -1.80 -10.44
CA LYS A 84 17.77 -1.51 -11.77
C LYS A 84 17.27 -2.42 -12.90
N THR A 85 16.50 -3.48 -12.60
CA THR A 85 16.02 -4.41 -13.64
C THR A 85 14.72 -3.96 -14.30
N ALA A 86 13.98 -3.06 -13.65
CA ALA A 86 12.72 -2.55 -14.15
C ALA A 86 12.96 -1.42 -15.18
N ASN A 87 12.06 -1.32 -16.17
CA ASN A 87 12.04 -0.22 -17.11
C ASN A 87 11.92 1.13 -16.38
N ASP A 88 12.73 2.12 -16.76
CA ASP A 88 12.74 3.44 -16.12
C ASP A 88 11.38 4.15 -16.18
N ILE A 89 10.63 4.03 -17.28
CA ILE A 89 9.29 4.59 -17.40
C ILE A 89 8.37 3.97 -16.35
N ILE A 90 8.38 2.65 -16.21
CA ILE A 90 7.53 1.92 -15.26
C ILE A 90 7.92 2.27 -13.82
N ARG A 91 9.22 2.41 -13.53
CA ARG A 91 9.71 2.84 -12.22
C ARG A 91 9.20 4.22 -11.84
N VAL A 92 9.25 5.18 -12.77
CA VAL A 92 8.76 6.55 -12.53
C VAL A 92 7.25 6.56 -12.35
N VAL A 93 6.50 5.92 -13.25
CA VAL A 93 5.03 5.86 -13.18
C VAL A 93 4.57 5.21 -11.87
N LEU A 94 5.15 4.06 -11.48
CA LEU A 94 4.80 3.40 -10.23
C LEU A 94 5.28 4.19 -9.00
N GLY A 95 6.43 4.86 -9.08
CA GLY A 95 6.91 5.73 -8.00
C GLY A 95 5.95 6.88 -7.71
N ILE A 96 5.50 7.58 -8.76
CA ILE A 96 4.48 8.63 -8.65
C ILE A 96 3.15 8.05 -8.17
N SER A 97 2.75 6.89 -8.71
CA SER A 97 1.49 6.23 -8.34
C SER A 97 1.47 5.81 -6.87
N ILE A 98 2.58 5.35 -6.31
CA ILE A 98 2.70 5.02 -4.87
C ILE A 98 2.58 6.26 -3.99
N PHE A 99 3.02 7.42 -4.49
CA PHE A 99 2.89 8.68 -3.77
C PHE A 99 1.45 9.21 -3.78
N ILE A 100 0.78 9.21 -4.94
CA ILE A 100 -0.57 9.78 -5.10
C ILE A 100 -1.68 8.79 -4.72
N PHE A 101 -1.57 7.54 -5.18
CA PHE A 101 -2.58 6.48 -5.04
C PHE A 101 -2.04 5.30 -4.23
N SER A 102 -1.38 5.61 -3.11
CA SER A 102 -0.69 4.64 -2.25
C SER A 102 -1.47 3.33 -1.98
N PRO A 103 -2.75 3.37 -1.55
CA PRO A 103 -3.48 2.16 -1.19
C PRO A 103 -3.67 1.16 -2.34
N ILE A 104 -3.66 1.64 -3.60
CA ILE A 104 -3.85 0.81 -4.79
C ILE A 104 -2.51 0.49 -5.45
N ALA A 105 -1.64 1.49 -5.57
CA ALA A 105 -0.36 1.37 -6.26
C ALA A 105 0.62 0.45 -5.53
N MET A 106 0.62 0.44 -4.19
CA MET A 106 1.50 -0.45 -3.41
C MET A 106 1.16 -1.95 -3.63
N PRO A 107 -0.11 -2.40 -3.52
CA PRO A 107 -0.47 -3.78 -3.90
C PRO A 107 -0.08 -4.14 -5.32
N ILE A 108 -0.34 -3.26 -6.30
CA ILE A 108 0.02 -3.49 -7.70
C ILE A 108 1.54 -3.70 -7.83
N TYR A 109 2.33 -2.80 -7.23
CA TYR A 109 3.79 -2.92 -7.25
C TYR A 109 4.26 -4.22 -6.58
N TYR A 110 3.66 -4.58 -5.45
CA TYR A 110 3.98 -5.80 -4.73
C TYR A 110 3.85 -7.03 -5.63
N PHE A 111 2.72 -7.18 -6.31
CA PHE A 111 2.45 -8.33 -7.17
C PHE A 111 3.32 -8.35 -8.44
N ILE A 112 3.80 -7.21 -8.92
CA ILE A 112 4.63 -7.16 -10.14
C ILE A 112 6.12 -7.37 -9.82
N PHE A 113 6.63 -6.76 -8.74
CA PHE A 113 8.09 -6.65 -8.51
C PHE A 113 8.61 -7.31 -7.24
N ILE A 114 7.76 -7.51 -6.22
CA ILE A 114 8.21 -8.06 -4.93
C ILE A 114 7.86 -9.54 -4.81
N TRP A 115 6.59 -9.88 -5.08
CA TRP A 115 6.08 -11.24 -4.98
C TRP A 115 6.80 -12.21 -5.93
N PRO A 116 6.80 -12.00 -7.26
CA PRO A 116 7.38 -12.95 -8.19
C PRO A 116 8.91 -13.04 -8.04
N GLU A 117 9.46 -14.19 -8.42
CA GLU A 117 10.92 -14.38 -8.45
C GLU A 117 11.57 -13.65 -9.64
N LYS A 118 10.82 -13.51 -10.73
CA LYS A 118 11.19 -12.76 -11.93
C LYS A 118 10.04 -11.84 -12.32
N PRO A 119 10.27 -10.51 -12.47
CA PRO A 119 9.25 -9.60 -12.98
C PRO A 119 8.78 -10.00 -14.38
N PRO A 120 7.55 -9.63 -14.78
CA PRO A 120 7.05 -9.93 -16.11
C PRO A 120 7.87 -9.21 -17.18
N THR A 121 7.97 -9.80 -18.37
CA THR A 121 8.87 -9.35 -19.45
C THR A 121 8.61 -7.93 -19.92
N TRP A 122 7.34 -7.50 -19.98
CA TRP A 122 6.95 -6.14 -20.32
C TRP A 122 7.42 -5.09 -19.29
N ALA A 123 7.70 -5.52 -18.06
CA ALA A 123 8.14 -4.64 -16.96
C ALA A 123 9.66 -4.47 -16.88
N LEU A 124 10.40 -5.28 -17.63
CA LEU A 124 11.86 -5.24 -17.68
C LEU A 124 12.34 -4.12 -18.59
N ALA A 125 13.54 -3.60 -18.33
CA ALA A 125 14.20 -2.72 -19.28
C ALA A 125 14.44 -3.48 -20.60
N THR A 126 13.83 -3.02 -21.69
CA THR A 126 14.15 -3.50 -23.03
C THR A 126 15.56 -3.05 -23.37
N ASN A 127 16.47 -4.00 -23.58
CA ASN A 127 17.81 -3.68 -24.09
C ASN A 127 17.64 -3.09 -25.51
N PRO A 128 18.10 -1.85 -25.77
CA PRO A 128 17.97 -1.23 -27.10
C PRO A 128 18.69 -2.00 -28.22
N VAL A 129 19.54 -2.98 -27.88
CA VAL A 129 20.31 -3.81 -28.83
C VAL A 129 19.42 -4.74 -29.68
N GLN A 130 18.23 -5.12 -29.23
CA GLN A 130 17.36 -6.03 -30.00
C GLN A 130 16.46 -5.34 -31.03
N ALA A 131 16.39 -4.01 -31.05
CA ALA A 131 15.59 -3.27 -32.02
C ALA A 131 16.30 -3.05 -33.37
N GLY A 132 17.59 -3.40 -33.48
CA GLY A 132 18.43 -3.11 -34.65
C GLY A 132 18.74 -4.30 -35.57
N THR A 133 18.36 -5.53 -35.23
CA THR A 133 18.60 -6.70 -36.09
C THR A 133 17.35 -7.06 -36.87
N SER A 134 16.88 -6.15 -37.72
CA SER A 134 16.20 -6.58 -38.95
C SER A 134 17.25 -7.30 -39.80
N PRO A 135 17.02 -8.56 -40.21
CA PRO A 135 17.87 -9.20 -41.21
C PRO A 135 17.74 -8.35 -42.48
N GLN A 136 18.83 -7.70 -42.87
CA GLN A 136 19.02 -7.32 -44.26
C GLN A 136 19.17 -8.65 -45.03
N GLY A 137 18.08 -9.13 -45.61
CA GLY A 137 18.07 -10.17 -46.64
C GLY A 137 17.10 -9.68 -47.71
N GLU A 138 17.63 -9.10 -48.79
CA GLU A 138 18.02 -9.74 -50.06
C GLU A 138 16.94 -9.49 -51.12
#